data_AF-A0AA94EMP6-F1
#
_entry.id   AF-A0AA94EMP6-F1
#
_cell.length_a   1.000
_cell.length_b   1.000
_cell.length_c   1.000
_cell.angle_alpha   90.00
_cell.angle_beta   90.00
_cell.angle_gamma   90.00
#
_symmetry.space_group_name_H-M   'P 1'
#
loop_
_entity.id
_entity.type
_entity.pdbx_description
1 polymer ?
#
loop_
_entity_poly.entity_id
_entity_poly.type
_entity_poly.pdbx_seq_one_letter_code
_entity_poly.pdbx_strand_id
1 'polypeptide(L)'
;MKREQFLAQPEVESFIAWLATNLPTLTFKLRFKASKFVPGGLTADVQGFEQILEQYRWKASWQDTHQNSVDSQTWAETQRSLGQLREWLTSAVNRGDEQQALQACLQILRWGGVRGAIPFLHRLAKKGELSSYLREMAGLMSLDGDNDLNDLDAISVERFDAGLTKIHALLDPSGSPIYDSRVGAAIGMLYSLFRQQWTGSGKPLLAFPSGGARGSQIRNPGAFLNGLAAPQFSAIDYAAWARWQVRLGWIIRALLERTGWFAEQGALPARCHAFEASLFMLGYDLRCFGVTLATDPKAAVPEIDAQKSERDATGWVPTGHPFSQVLKDYLAFRRSGSLDDKASFVAWLLTNPRNENPLTRATAQGYCFAFSIEEFDLFGRPLAELERIVAGGKDGLCAALASETLEQFTVGDERVSVCLVDVLITGNAYRRATTDKERTDYILSAGYAGTENSARTLMALGRNVGKHFGLLDAQHLPTTLFEQFFRGCSLDA
;
A
#
# COMPACT_ATOMS: atom_id res chain seq x y z
N MET A 1 -17.67 -5.04 19.76
CA MET A 1 -18.82 -4.72 18.89
C MET A 1 -19.05 -5.82 17.88
N LYS A 2 -20.25 -6.42 17.92
CA LYS A 2 -20.71 -7.44 16.97
C LYS A 2 -21.30 -6.84 15.69
N ARG A 3 -21.47 -7.66 14.64
CA ARG A 3 -22.05 -7.26 13.33
C ARG A 3 -23.38 -6.52 13.48
N GLU A 4 -24.34 -7.11 14.18
CA GLU A 4 -25.69 -6.54 14.33
C GLU A 4 -25.66 -5.19 15.02
N GLN A 5 -24.87 -5.06 16.09
CA GLN A 5 -24.68 -3.79 16.79
C GLN A 5 -24.06 -2.72 15.89
N PHE A 6 -23.07 -3.11 15.07
CA PHE A 6 -22.43 -2.19 14.14
C PHE A 6 -23.39 -1.69 13.06
N LEU A 7 -24.18 -2.60 12.46
CA LEU A 7 -25.12 -2.29 11.38
C LEU A 7 -26.36 -1.53 11.87
N ALA A 8 -26.76 -1.71 13.13
CA ALA A 8 -27.88 -1.01 13.76
C ALA A 8 -27.58 0.46 14.11
N GLN A 9 -26.33 0.93 13.94
CA GLN A 9 -26.01 2.34 14.14
C GLN A 9 -26.70 3.19 13.06
N PRO A 10 -27.45 4.26 13.43
CA PRO A 10 -28.28 5.02 12.48
C PRO A 10 -27.51 5.55 11.26
N GLU A 11 -26.28 5.98 11.46
CA GLU A 11 -25.42 6.49 10.40
C GLU A 11 -24.93 5.39 9.45
N VAL A 12 -24.65 4.18 9.95
CA VAL A 12 -24.25 3.03 9.12
C VAL A 12 -25.44 2.55 8.29
N GLU A 13 -26.59 2.38 8.92
CA GLU A 13 -27.82 1.98 8.23
C GLU A 13 -28.18 2.97 7.11
N SER A 14 -28.11 4.26 7.41
CA SER A 14 -28.41 5.31 6.43
C SER A 14 -27.37 5.40 5.33
N PHE A 15 -26.10 5.14 5.62
CA PHE A 15 -25.06 5.04 4.60
C PHE A 15 -25.34 3.87 3.65
N ILE A 16 -25.72 2.70 4.17
CA ILE A 16 -26.10 1.54 3.34
C ILE A 16 -27.32 1.87 2.45
N ALA A 17 -28.34 2.52 3.01
CA ALA A 17 -29.51 2.96 2.25
C ALA A 17 -29.15 4.00 1.16
N TRP A 18 -28.24 4.93 1.49
CA TRP A 18 -27.72 5.91 0.55
C TRP A 18 -26.96 5.23 -0.59
N LEU A 19 -26.10 4.25 -0.30
CA LEU A 19 -25.39 3.47 -1.31
C LEU A 19 -26.38 2.78 -2.25
N ALA A 20 -27.38 2.07 -1.71
CA ALA A 20 -28.41 1.39 -2.51
C ALA A 20 -29.16 2.33 -3.46
N THR A 21 -29.41 3.57 -3.03
CA THR A 21 -30.16 4.57 -3.81
C THR A 21 -29.29 5.26 -4.87
N ASN A 22 -28.04 5.60 -4.52
CA ASN A 22 -27.22 6.51 -5.34
C ASN A 22 -26.27 5.79 -6.28
N LEU A 23 -25.69 4.65 -5.88
CA LEU A 23 -24.72 3.95 -6.71
C LEU A 23 -25.23 3.54 -8.12
N PRO A 24 -26.52 3.24 -8.36
CA PRO A 24 -27.02 2.99 -9.72
C PRO A 24 -27.06 4.22 -10.63
N THR A 25 -27.10 5.42 -10.06
CA THR A 25 -27.31 6.67 -10.81
C THR A 25 -26.04 7.52 -10.93
N LEU A 26 -25.07 7.33 -10.03
CA LEU A 26 -23.78 8.01 -10.09
C LEU A 26 -23.05 7.74 -11.41
N THR A 27 -22.38 8.76 -11.92
CA THR A 27 -21.53 8.67 -13.10
C THR A 27 -20.07 8.72 -12.69
N PHE A 28 -19.24 7.95 -13.39
CA PHE A 28 -17.80 7.85 -13.11
C PHE A 28 -17.00 8.04 -14.38
N LYS A 29 -15.95 8.86 -14.30
CA LYS A 29 -14.99 9.14 -15.37
C LYS A 29 -13.70 8.38 -15.11
N LEU A 30 -13.63 7.12 -15.52
CA LEU A 30 -12.45 6.28 -15.36
C LEU A 30 -11.34 6.80 -16.30
N ARG A 31 -10.19 7.17 -15.74
CA ARG A 31 -9.04 7.75 -16.45
C ARG A 31 -7.73 7.13 -15.94
N PHE A 32 -7.38 5.97 -16.48
CA PHE A 32 -6.13 5.28 -16.16
C PHE A 32 -5.08 5.60 -17.20
N LYS A 33 -3.90 5.96 -16.74
CA LYS A 33 -2.76 6.14 -17.63
C LYS A 33 -2.23 4.78 -18.10
N ALA A 34 -1.61 4.78 -19.27
CA ALA A 34 -0.95 3.58 -19.77
C ALA A 34 0.17 3.18 -18.82
N SER A 35 0.16 1.93 -18.37
CA SER A 35 1.18 1.38 -17.50
C SER A 35 1.32 -0.12 -17.74
N LYS A 36 2.29 -0.76 -17.07
CA LYS A 36 2.38 -2.23 -17.08
C LYS A 36 1.14 -2.91 -16.47
N PHE A 37 0.45 -2.21 -15.55
CA PHE A 37 -0.78 -2.70 -14.91
C PHE A 37 -2.01 -2.41 -15.76
N VAL A 38 -2.00 -1.35 -16.56
CA VAL A 38 -3.09 -1.03 -17.49
C VAL A 38 -2.50 -0.79 -18.88
N PRO A 39 -2.14 -1.86 -19.61
CA PRO A 39 -1.56 -1.72 -20.95
C PRO A 39 -2.50 -0.94 -21.86
N GLY A 40 -2.00 0.15 -22.46
CA GLY A 40 -2.78 1.07 -23.30
C GLY A 40 -3.64 2.09 -22.55
N GLY A 41 -3.69 2.02 -21.22
CA GLY A 41 -4.53 2.90 -20.39
C GLY A 41 -6.02 2.54 -20.46
N LEU A 42 -6.85 3.35 -19.80
CA LEU A 42 -8.32 3.24 -19.84
C LEU A 42 -8.95 4.62 -19.77
N THR A 43 -9.84 4.91 -20.72
CA THR A 43 -10.69 6.10 -20.70
C THR A 43 -12.13 5.65 -20.95
N ALA A 44 -12.96 5.71 -19.92
CA ALA A 44 -14.36 5.31 -20.01
C ALA A 44 -15.23 6.21 -19.12
N ASP A 45 -16.44 6.50 -19.59
CA ASP A 45 -17.49 7.13 -18.80
C ASP A 45 -18.57 6.09 -18.59
N VAL A 46 -18.90 5.83 -17.33
CA VAL A 46 -19.88 4.80 -16.94
C VAL A 46 -20.94 5.39 -16.03
N GLN A 47 -22.15 4.84 -16.09
CA GLN A 47 -23.24 5.18 -15.20
C GLN A 47 -23.64 3.94 -14.41
N GLY A 48 -23.69 4.08 -13.09
CA GLY A 48 -23.99 2.97 -12.21
C GLY A 48 -22.76 2.16 -11.83
N PHE A 49 -22.81 1.58 -10.64
CA PHE A 49 -21.68 0.90 -10.02
C PHE A 49 -21.35 -0.46 -10.64
N GLU A 50 -22.34 -1.16 -11.21
CA GLU A 50 -22.13 -2.47 -11.86
C GLU A 50 -21.35 -2.33 -13.18
N GLN A 51 -21.59 -1.26 -13.96
CA GLN A 51 -20.88 -1.01 -15.23
C GLN A 51 -19.38 -0.78 -15.06
N ILE A 52 -18.92 -0.42 -13.85
CA ILE A 52 -17.49 -0.28 -13.56
C ILE A 52 -16.77 -1.63 -13.75
N LEU A 53 -17.42 -2.73 -13.38
CA LEU A 53 -16.84 -4.07 -13.44
C LEU A 53 -16.56 -4.50 -14.89
N GLU A 54 -17.42 -4.10 -15.83
CA GLU A 54 -17.23 -4.34 -17.26
C GLU A 54 -15.98 -3.64 -17.80
N GLN A 55 -15.57 -2.55 -17.15
CA GLN A 55 -14.37 -1.79 -17.49
C GLN A 55 -13.12 -2.25 -16.71
N TYR A 56 -13.22 -3.29 -15.88
CA TYR A 56 -12.11 -3.75 -15.05
C TYR A 56 -10.90 -4.13 -15.92
N ARG A 57 -9.79 -3.40 -15.70
CA ARG A 57 -8.51 -3.65 -16.36
C ARG A 57 -7.37 -3.44 -15.38
N TRP A 58 -6.80 -4.54 -14.92
CA TRP A 58 -5.60 -4.52 -14.09
C TRP A 58 -4.79 -5.80 -14.29
N LYS A 59 -3.65 -5.66 -14.97
CA LYS A 59 -2.71 -6.73 -15.24
C LYS A 59 -2.00 -7.13 -13.95
N ALA A 60 -2.09 -8.41 -13.61
CA ALA A 60 -1.37 -9.07 -12.54
C ALA A 60 -0.86 -10.43 -13.03
N SER A 61 0.16 -10.97 -12.36
CA SER A 61 0.75 -12.26 -12.70
C SER A 61 1.24 -12.97 -11.44
N TRP A 62 1.14 -14.28 -11.42
CA TRP A 62 1.64 -15.15 -10.34
C TRP A 62 2.11 -16.49 -10.90
N GLN A 63 2.66 -17.36 -10.06
CA GLN A 63 3.11 -18.69 -10.46
C GLN A 63 2.26 -19.77 -9.80
N ASP A 64 1.74 -20.71 -10.61
CA ASP A 64 0.98 -21.84 -10.10
C ASP A 64 1.86 -22.86 -9.34
N THR A 65 1.24 -23.93 -8.84
CA THR A 65 1.95 -25.01 -8.12
C THR A 65 2.98 -25.77 -8.98
N HIS A 66 2.92 -25.61 -10.31
CA HIS A 66 3.86 -26.16 -11.28
C HIS A 66 4.87 -25.12 -11.78
N GLN A 67 4.90 -23.93 -11.17
CA GLN A 67 5.74 -22.79 -11.52
C GLN A 67 5.43 -22.17 -12.91
N ASN A 68 4.26 -22.45 -13.48
CA ASN A 68 3.82 -21.77 -14.70
C ASN A 68 3.32 -20.37 -14.38
N SER A 69 3.60 -19.41 -15.25
CA SER A 69 3.07 -18.06 -15.12
C SER A 69 1.57 -18.05 -15.45
N VAL A 70 0.78 -17.49 -14.54
CA VAL A 70 -0.65 -17.23 -14.72
C VAL A 70 -0.85 -15.72 -14.73
N ASP A 71 -1.37 -15.20 -15.84
CA ASP A 71 -1.64 -13.78 -16.03
C ASP A 71 -3.16 -13.51 -15.91
N SER A 72 -3.52 -12.34 -15.38
CA SER A 72 -4.89 -11.84 -15.37
C SER A 72 -4.92 -10.36 -15.69
N GLN A 73 -5.87 -9.90 -16.50
CA GLN A 73 -6.04 -8.48 -16.82
C GLN A 73 -7.50 -8.03 -16.70
N THR A 74 -8.44 -8.85 -17.16
CA THR A 74 -9.89 -8.59 -17.10
C THR A 74 -10.48 -9.12 -15.79
N TRP A 75 -11.71 -8.69 -15.45
CA TRP A 75 -12.39 -9.21 -14.25
C TRP A 75 -12.51 -10.73 -14.25
N ALA A 76 -12.92 -11.33 -15.38
CA ALA A 76 -13.09 -12.78 -15.48
C ALA A 76 -11.78 -13.55 -15.24
N GLU A 77 -10.65 -13.03 -15.73
CA GLU A 77 -9.33 -13.62 -15.48
C GLU A 77 -8.88 -13.40 -14.04
N THR A 78 -9.12 -12.20 -13.48
CA THR A 78 -8.82 -11.90 -12.07
C THR A 78 -9.59 -12.82 -11.14
N GLN A 79 -10.90 -13.00 -11.38
CA GLN A 79 -11.74 -13.91 -10.60
C GLN A 79 -11.21 -15.35 -10.67
N ARG A 80 -10.76 -15.81 -11.84
CA ARG A 80 -10.15 -17.14 -11.99
C ARG A 80 -8.85 -17.28 -11.19
N SER A 81 -7.94 -16.30 -11.30
CA SER A 81 -6.69 -16.27 -10.54
C SER A 81 -6.94 -16.29 -9.04
N LEU A 82 -7.87 -15.45 -8.56
CA LEU A 82 -8.25 -15.40 -7.14
C LEU A 82 -8.87 -16.71 -6.67
N GLY A 83 -9.68 -17.38 -7.51
CA GLY A 83 -10.22 -18.71 -7.21
C GLY A 83 -9.13 -19.76 -7.02
N GLN A 84 -8.16 -19.83 -7.94
CA GLN A 84 -7.04 -20.77 -7.85
C GLN A 84 -6.14 -20.51 -6.63
N LEU A 85 -5.82 -19.24 -6.36
CA LEU A 85 -5.03 -18.84 -5.18
C LEU A 85 -5.77 -19.17 -3.87
N ARG A 86 -7.09 -18.91 -3.81
CA ARG A 86 -7.97 -19.26 -2.69
C ARG A 86 -7.97 -20.76 -2.41
N GLU A 87 -8.16 -21.57 -3.45
CA GLU A 87 -8.16 -23.03 -3.33
C GLU A 87 -6.82 -23.53 -2.81
N TRP A 88 -5.71 -23.06 -3.38
CA TRP A 88 -4.37 -23.44 -2.95
C TRP A 88 -4.12 -23.08 -1.49
N LEU A 89 -4.33 -21.82 -1.12
CA LEU A 89 -4.10 -21.34 0.24
C LEU A 89 -4.97 -22.07 1.26
N THR A 90 -6.28 -22.18 1.00
CA THR A 90 -7.23 -22.87 1.89
C THR A 90 -6.84 -24.32 2.09
N SER A 91 -6.48 -25.03 1.01
CA SER A 91 -6.07 -26.42 1.06
C SER A 91 -4.79 -26.62 1.88
N ALA A 92 -3.80 -25.74 1.72
CA ALA A 92 -2.55 -25.79 2.47
C ALA A 92 -2.76 -25.50 3.97
N VAL A 93 -3.49 -24.44 4.30
CA VAL A 93 -3.79 -24.06 5.70
C VAL A 93 -4.60 -25.14 6.41
N ASN A 94 -5.57 -25.77 5.73
CA ASN A 94 -6.37 -26.84 6.32
C ASN A 94 -5.56 -28.11 6.60
N ARG A 95 -4.52 -28.40 5.78
CA ARG A 95 -3.60 -29.51 6.01
C ARG A 95 -2.49 -29.20 7.03
N GLY A 96 -2.32 -27.94 7.43
CA GLY A 96 -1.17 -27.51 8.23
C GLY A 96 0.16 -27.61 7.47
N ASP A 97 0.11 -27.51 6.13
CA ASP A 97 1.30 -27.58 5.28
C ASP A 97 1.94 -26.19 5.20
N GLU A 98 2.88 -25.92 6.11
CA GLU A 98 3.57 -24.63 6.25
C GLU A 98 4.29 -24.19 4.97
N GLN A 99 4.86 -25.14 4.23
CA GLN A 99 5.59 -24.83 3.01
C GLN A 99 4.61 -24.40 1.91
N GLN A 100 3.52 -25.13 1.71
CA GLN A 100 2.51 -24.78 0.71
C GLN A 100 1.74 -23.53 1.11
N ALA A 101 1.45 -23.33 2.40
CA ALA A 101 0.78 -22.13 2.89
C ALA A 101 1.66 -20.89 2.65
N LEU A 102 2.96 -20.98 2.94
CA LEU A 102 3.91 -19.93 2.64
C LEU A 102 3.97 -19.64 1.14
N GLN A 103 4.10 -20.67 0.29
CA GLN A 103 4.15 -20.48 -1.16
C GLN A 103 2.87 -19.81 -1.70
N ALA A 104 1.69 -20.27 -1.29
CA ALA A 104 0.43 -19.65 -1.68
C ALA A 104 0.36 -18.18 -1.23
N CYS A 105 0.74 -17.86 0.01
CA CYS A 105 0.83 -16.48 0.48
C CYS A 105 1.79 -15.64 -0.36
N LEU A 106 2.99 -16.13 -0.68
CA LEU A 106 3.95 -15.41 -1.51
C LEU A 106 3.40 -15.15 -2.93
N GLN A 107 2.68 -16.10 -3.51
CA GLN A 107 2.05 -15.92 -4.83
C GLN A 107 0.88 -14.93 -4.79
N ILE A 108 0.13 -14.87 -3.68
CA ILE A 108 -0.89 -13.83 -3.45
C ILE A 108 -0.25 -12.43 -3.37
N LEU A 109 0.87 -12.32 -2.65
CA LEU A 109 1.63 -11.06 -2.57
C LEU A 109 2.17 -10.65 -3.96
N ARG A 110 2.68 -11.62 -4.72
CA ARG A 110 3.15 -11.43 -6.11
C ARG A 110 2.03 -10.95 -7.03
N TRP A 111 0.88 -11.62 -7.02
CA TRP A 111 -0.33 -11.20 -7.76
C TRP A 111 -0.73 -9.78 -7.37
N GLY A 112 -0.71 -9.48 -6.08
CA GLY A 112 -1.06 -8.17 -5.53
C GLY A 112 -0.02 -7.07 -5.74
N GLY A 113 1.17 -7.40 -6.27
CA GLY A 113 2.28 -6.45 -6.47
C GLY A 113 2.85 -5.86 -5.16
N VAL A 114 2.72 -6.59 -4.05
CA VAL A 114 3.14 -6.13 -2.71
C VAL A 114 4.18 -7.09 -2.12
N ARG A 115 5.04 -6.57 -1.24
CA ARG A 115 6.15 -7.36 -0.65
C ARG A 115 6.30 -7.22 0.86
N GLY A 116 5.59 -6.26 1.48
CA GLY A 116 5.75 -5.90 2.88
C GLY A 116 5.69 -7.12 3.80
N ALA A 117 4.66 -7.97 3.67
CA ALA A 117 4.42 -9.11 4.56
C ALA A 117 5.38 -10.30 4.39
N ILE A 118 6.27 -10.31 3.38
CA ILE A 118 7.17 -11.46 3.12
C ILE A 118 7.98 -11.89 4.36
N PRO A 119 8.68 -10.98 5.09
CA PRO A 119 9.49 -11.35 6.25
C PRO A 119 8.65 -11.96 7.38
N PHE A 120 7.47 -11.41 7.59
CA PHE A 120 6.49 -11.87 8.57
C PHE A 120 6.07 -13.32 8.29
N LEU A 121 5.70 -13.60 7.04
CA LEU A 121 5.26 -14.93 6.62
C LEU A 121 6.38 -15.97 6.72
N HIS A 122 7.60 -15.63 6.29
CA HIS A 122 8.76 -16.52 6.43
C HIS A 122 9.07 -16.84 7.90
N ARG A 123 8.98 -15.83 8.78
CA ARG A 123 9.19 -16.03 10.22
C ARG A 123 8.20 -17.03 10.80
N LEU A 124 6.90 -16.86 10.52
CA LEU A 124 5.87 -17.78 11.02
C LEU A 124 6.05 -19.19 10.46
N ALA A 125 6.29 -19.32 9.15
CA ALA A 125 6.49 -20.62 8.51
C ALA A 125 7.71 -21.36 9.08
N LYS A 126 8.81 -20.64 9.36
CA LYS A 126 10.02 -21.22 9.97
C LYS A 126 9.77 -21.74 11.39
N LYS A 127 8.82 -21.14 12.12
CA LYS A 127 8.40 -21.58 13.45
C LYS A 127 7.32 -22.68 13.41
N GLY A 128 6.76 -22.97 12.24
CA GLY A 128 5.61 -23.87 12.10
C GLY A 128 4.29 -23.29 12.62
N GLU A 129 4.17 -21.96 12.63
CA GLU A 129 3.05 -21.22 13.21
C GLU A 129 2.16 -20.54 12.14
N LEU A 130 2.51 -20.62 10.85
CA LEU A 130 1.81 -19.86 9.80
C LEU A 130 0.38 -20.35 9.61
N SER A 131 0.17 -21.67 9.46
CA SER A 131 -1.17 -22.20 9.20
C SER A 131 -2.10 -21.99 10.40
N SER A 132 -1.60 -22.12 11.63
CA SER A 132 -2.38 -21.83 12.83
C SER A 132 -2.76 -20.37 12.93
N TYR A 133 -1.79 -19.45 12.71
CA TYR A 133 -2.04 -18.01 12.71
C TYR A 133 -3.10 -17.62 11.67
N LEU A 134 -2.96 -18.12 10.45
CA LEU A 134 -3.90 -17.82 9.37
C LEU A 134 -5.32 -18.35 9.67
N ARG A 135 -5.43 -19.52 10.29
CA ARG A 135 -6.73 -20.10 10.68
C ARG A 135 -7.40 -19.32 11.81
N GLU A 136 -6.63 -18.90 12.81
CA GLU A 136 -7.12 -18.06 13.90
C GLU A 136 -7.64 -16.72 13.35
N MET A 137 -6.83 -16.05 12.53
CA MET A 137 -7.24 -14.80 11.89
C MET A 137 -8.45 -14.96 10.97
N ALA A 138 -8.55 -16.06 10.21
CA ALA A 138 -9.74 -16.35 9.40
C ALA A 138 -11.00 -16.50 10.27
N GLY A 139 -10.87 -17.12 11.44
CA GLY A 139 -11.93 -17.17 12.44
C GLY A 139 -12.36 -15.78 12.90
N LEU A 140 -11.42 -14.96 13.38
CA LEU A 140 -11.69 -13.61 13.89
C LEU A 140 -12.24 -12.64 12.83
N MET A 141 -11.86 -12.82 11.57
CA MET A 141 -12.23 -11.93 10.46
C MET A 141 -13.46 -12.38 9.67
N SER A 142 -14.04 -13.54 9.98
CA SER A 142 -15.24 -14.04 9.31
C SER A 142 -16.38 -13.02 9.41
N LEU A 143 -17.05 -12.77 8.28
CA LEU A 143 -18.13 -11.78 8.21
C LEU A 143 -19.49 -12.31 8.66
N ASP A 144 -19.66 -13.64 8.68
CA ASP A 144 -20.88 -14.35 9.05
C ASP A 144 -20.76 -15.11 10.39
N GLY A 145 -19.63 -14.99 11.08
CA GLY A 145 -19.45 -15.45 12.46
C GLY A 145 -20.02 -14.50 13.53
N ASP A 146 -19.99 -14.95 14.78
CA ASP A 146 -20.46 -14.18 15.96
C ASP A 146 -19.31 -13.44 16.68
N ASN A 147 -18.20 -13.20 15.96
CA ASN A 147 -17.00 -12.59 16.53
C ASN A 147 -17.23 -11.15 16.97
N ASP A 148 -16.56 -10.74 18.04
CA ASP A 148 -16.53 -9.36 18.47
C ASP A 148 -15.34 -8.65 17.80
N LEU A 149 -15.56 -7.48 17.18
CA LEU A 149 -14.45 -6.69 16.61
C LEU A 149 -13.35 -6.35 17.62
N ASN A 150 -13.63 -6.36 18.91
CA ASN A 150 -12.64 -6.11 19.96
C ASN A 150 -11.67 -7.29 20.14
N ASP A 151 -12.02 -8.48 19.65
CA ASP A 151 -11.13 -9.65 19.63
C ASP A 151 -10.01 -9.48 18.59
N LEU A 152 -10.17 -8.55 17.64
CA LEU A 152 -9.10 -8.03 16.79
C LEU A 152 -8.37 -6.90 17.53
N ASP A 153 -7.32 -7.26 18.26
CA ASP A 153 -6.51 -6.37 19.10
C ASP A 153 -5.00 -6.58 18.86
N ALA A 154 -4.16 -5.96 19.68
CA ALA A 154 -2.71 -6.05 19.55
C ALA A 154 -2.12 -7.43 19.93
N ILE A 155 -2.92 -8.30 20.55
CA ILE A 155 -2.53 -9.67 20.92
C ILE A 155 -2.83 -10.60 19.76
N SER A 156 -4.03 -10.52 19.16
CA SER A 156 -4.42 -11.37 18.04
C SER A 156 -3.81 -10.93 16.70
N VAL A 157 -3.66 -9.62 16.48
CA VAL A 157 -3.18 -9.06 15.21
C VAL A 157 -1.70 -8.66 15.31
N GLU A 158 -0.80 -9.64 15.14
CA GLU A 158 0.65 -9.39 15.17
C GLU A 158 1.11 -8.48 14.02
N ARG A 159 0.46 -8.60 12.85
CA ARG A 159 0.71 -7.75 11.69
C ARG A 159 -0.54 -7.60 10.84
N PHE A 160 -0.71 -6.43 10.22
CA PHE A 160 -1.70 -6.21 9.18
C PHE A 160 -1.23 -5.16 8.17
N ASP A 161 -1.30 -5.50 6.88
CA ASP A 161 -0.93 -4.61 5.78
C ASP A 161 -1.72 -4.96 4.50
N ALA A 162 -1.51 -4.20 3.42
CA ALA A 162 -2.19 -4.43 2.14
C ALA A 162 -1.93 -5.82 1.52
N GLY A 163 -0.87 -6.53 1.94
CA GLY A 163 -0.62 -7.92 1.58
C GLY A 163 -1.43 -8.90 2.41
N LEU A 164 -1.47 -8.70 3.72
CA LEU A 164 -2.29 -9.53 4.62
C LEU A 164 -3.78 -9.36 4.36
N THR A 165 -4.26 -8.17 3.96
CA THR A 165 -5.66 -7.99 3.57
C THR A 165 -6.08 -8.93 2.44
N LYS A 166 -5.18 -9.16 1.46
CA LYS A 166 -5.37 -10.10 0.33
C LYS A 166 -5.41 -11.55 0.81
N ILE A 167 -4.45 -11.93 1.64
CA ILE A 167 -4.34 -13.30 2.17
C ILE A 167 -5.59 -13.64 2.99
N HIS A 168 -6.02 -12.76 3.88
CA HIS A 168 -7.20 -12.97 4.71
C HIS A 168 -8.51 -12.95 3.89
N ALA A 169 -8.64 -12.05 2.90
CA ALA A 169 -9.78 -12.03 2.00
C ALA A 169 -9.91 -13.33 1.17
N LEU A 170 -8.78 -13.92 0.76
CA LEU A 170 -8.76 -15.18 0.02
C LEU A 170 -8.96 -16.41 0.92
N LEU A 171 -8.68 -16.34 2.22
CA LEU A 171 -9.03 -17.40 3.16
C LEU A 171 -10.49 -17.34 3.61
N ASP A 172 -11.05 -16.15 3.71
CA ASP A 172 -12.42 -15.96 4.17
C ASP A 172 -13.44 -16.42 3.12
N PRO A 173 -14.31 -17.39 3.42
CA PRO A 173 -15.34 -17.86 2.47
C PRO A 173 -16.57 -16.93 2.41
N SER A 174 -16.66 -15.95 3.32
CA SER A 174 -17.84 -15.10 3.49
C SER A 174 -17.83 -13.83 2.62
N GLY A 175 -16.77 -13.59 1.84
CA GLY A 175 -16.67 -12.47 0.91
C GLY A 175 -16.02 -11.22 1.52
N SER A 176 -15.08 -11.39 2.43
CA SER A 176 -14.23 -10.33 2.98
C SER A 176 -13.48 -9.59 1.87
N PRO A 177 -13.51 -8.25 1.87
CA PRO A 177 -12.89 -7.48 0.81
C PRO A 177 -11.37 -7.43 0.96
N ILE A 178 -10.65 -7.42 -0.15
CA ILE A 178 -9.25 -6.99 -0.21
C ILE A 178 -9.19 -5.50 0.11
N TYR A 179 -8.97 -5.17 1.39
CA TYR A 179 -9.00 -3.78 1.85
C TYR A 179 -7.65 -3.06 1.68
N ASP A 180 -7.31 -2.73 0.43
CA ASP A 180 -6.10 -1.98 0.07
C ASP A 180 -6.34 -0.45 -0.04
N SER A 181 -5.31 0.30 -0.44
CA SER A 181 -5.38 1.77 -0.52
C SER A 181 -6.40 2.30 -1.51
N ARG A 182 -6.66 1.59 -2.61
CA ARG A 182 -7.66 1.98 -3.62
C ARG A 182 -9.06 1.72 -3.11
N VAL A 183 -9.30 0.53 -2.57
CA VAL A 183 -10.59 0.17 -1.99
C VAL A 183 -10.95 1.14 -0.85
N GLY A 184 -10.00 1.42 0.05
CA GLY A 184 -10.16 2.41 1.13
C GLY A 184 -10.44 3.82 0.61
N ALA A 185 -9.72 4.28 -0.41
CA ALA A 185 -9.95 5.59 -1.02
C ALA A 185 -11.37 5.73 -1.61
N ALA A 186 -11.82 4.73 -2.39
CA ALA A 186 -13.12 4.76 -3.05
C ALA A 186 -14.28 4.76 -2.05
N ILE A 187 -14.25 3.86 -1.04
CA ILE A 187 -15.31 3.84 -0.04
C ILE A 187 -15.27 5.07 0.87
N GLY A 188 -14.07 5.60 1.17
CA GLY A 188 -13.91 6.87 1.87
C GLY A 188 -14.56 8.03 1.11
N MET A 189 -14.41 8.07 -0.21
CA MET A 189 -15.04 9.08 -1.07
C MET A 189 -16.57 8.94 -1.08
N LEU A 190 -17.10 7.72 -1.24
CA LEU A 190 -18.53 7.45 -1.17
C LEU A 190 -19.13 7.88 0.17
N TYR A 191 -18.45 7.57 1.28
CA TYR A 191 -18.89 8.00 2.59
C TYR A 191 -18.80 9.51 2.78
N SER A 192 -17.78 10.16 2.23
CA SER A 192 -17.69 11.63 2.19
C SER A 192 -18.87 12.26 1.47
N LEU A 193 -19.29 11.70 0.33
CA LEU A 193 -20.46 12.18 -0.43
C LEU A 193 -21.76 11.99 0.35
N PHE A 194 -21.94 10.83 1.00
CA PHE A 194 -23.06 10.58 1.89
C PHE A 194 -23.11 11.61 3.03
N ARG A 195 -21.98 11.88 3.69
CA ARG A 195 -21.90 12.81 4.82
C ARG A 195 -22.30 14.23 4.47
N GLN A 196 -22.13 14.66 3.22
CA GLN A 196 -22.58 15.98 2.77
C GLN A 196 -24.12 16.09 2.71
N GLN A 197 -24.81 14.95 2.58
CA GLN A 197 -26.27 14.87 2.51
C GLN A 197 -26.88 14.38 3.84
N TRP A 198 -26.06 13.91 4.77
CA TRP A 198 -26.48 13.37 6.04
C TRP A 198 -26.98 14.46 6.97
N THR A 199 -28.23 14.34 7.44
CA THR A 199 -28.87 15.32 8.33
C THR A 199 -28.61 15.03 9.82
N GLY A 200 -28.00 13.89 10.15
CA GLY A 200 -27.65 13.56 11.53
C GLY A 200 -26.48 14.41 12.04
N SER A 201 -26.48 14.70 13.35
CA SER A 201 -25.44 15.47 14.01
C SER A 201 -24.31 14.57 14.54
N GLY A 202 -23.15 15.16 14.80
CA GLY A 202 -22.01 14.46 15.42
C GLY A 202 -20.82 14.26 14.49
N LYS A 203 -19.72 13.80 15.08
CA LYS A 203 -18.49 13.45 14.36
C LYS A 203 -18.76 12.27 13.42
N PRO A 204 -18.14 12.21 12.23
CA PRO A 204 -18.28 11.08 11.33
C PRO A 204 -17.92 9.77 12.04
N LEU A 205 -18.83 8.81 11.97
CA LEU A 205 -18.65 7.49 12.58
C LEU A 205 -17.66 6.61 11.78
N LEU A 206 -17.67 6.73 10.45
CA LEU A 206 -16.80 5.95 9.58
C LEU A 206 -15.60 6.80 9.13
N ALA A 207 -14.41 6.21 9.14
CA ALA A 207 -13.18 6.89 8.77
C ALA A 207 -12.28 5.90 8.03
N PHE A 208 -12.75 5.45 6.87
CA PHE A 208 -12.09 4.44 6.03
C PHE A 208 -10.64 4.86 5.72
N PRO A 209 -9.63 4.18 6.29
CA PRO A 209 -8.25 4.54 6.05
C PRO A 209 -7.84 4.20 4.62
N SER A 210 -6.94 4.99 4.05
CA SER A 210 -6.34 4.75 2.73
C SER A 210 -4.83 5.01 2.74
N GLY A 211 -4.15 4.63 1.66
CA GLY A 211 -2.73 4.91 1.45
C GLY A 211 -2.50 6.06 0.48
N GLY A 212 -1.31 6.65 0.52
CA GLY A 212 -0.87 7.65 -0.45
C GLY A 212 -0.80 7.09 -1.86
N ALA A 213 -1.31 7.85 -2.83
CA ALA A 213 -1.26 7.49 -4.24
C ALA A 213 0.15 7.73 -4.83
N ARG A 214 0.46 7.05 -5.92
CA ARG A 214 1.65 7.36 -6.73
C ARG A 214 1.38 8.58 -7.61
N GLY A 215 2.42 9.40 -7.83
CA GLY A 215 2.39 10.47 -8.82
C GLY A 215 1.39 11.57 -8.46
N SER A 216 0.54 11.94 -9.43
CA SER A 216 -0.46 13.01 -9.29
C SER A 216 -1.90 12.48 -9.10
N GLN A 217 -2.07 11.19 -8.82
CA GLN A 217 -3.36 10.61 -8.46
C GLN A 217 -3.81 11.12 -7.08
N ILE A 218 -5.12 11.20 -6.87
CA ILE A 218 -5.70 11.63 -5.58
C ILE A 218 -6.45 10.44 -4.95
N ARG A 219 -6.04 10.05 -3.73
CA ARG A 219 -6.66 8.96 -2.94
C ARG A 219 -7.20 9.39 -1.58
N ASN A 220 -7.16 10.68 -1.27
CA ASN A 220 -7.74 11.24 -0.06
C ASN A 220 -8.95 12.11 -0.42
N PRO A 221 -10.17 11.76 0.03
CA PRO A 221 -11.35 12.57 -0.20
C PRO A 221 -11.23 14.00 0.35
N GLY A 222 -10.39 14.23 1.36
CA GLY A 222 -10.11 15.57 1.91
C GLY A 222 -9.47 16.55 0.93
N ALA A 223 -9.02 16.10 -0.25
CA ALA A 223 -8.55 16.97 -1.34
C ALA A 223 -9.71 17.64 -2.12
N PHE A 224 -10.95 17.22 -1.89
CA PHE A 224 -12.14 17.73 -2.58
C PHE A 224 -12.89 18.74 -1.71
N LEU A 225 -13.63 19.65 -2.36
CA LEU A 225 -14.46 20.62 -1.66
C LEU A 225 -15.48 19.92 -0.76
N ASN A 226 -15.53 20.29 0.52
CA ASN A 226 -16.33 19.64 1.57
C ASN A 226 -16.03 18.12 1.74
N GLY A 227 -14.85 17.68 1.31
CA GLY A 227 -14.40 16.31 1.43
C GLY A 227 -14.00 15.94 2.86
N LEU A 228 -14.38 14.75 3.30
CA LEU A 228 -13.96 14.21 4.59
C LEU A 228 -12.61 13.51 4.45
N ALA A 229 -11.58 14.04 5.11
CA ALA A 229 -10.24 13.45 5.04
C ALA A 229 -10.21 12.01 5.59
N ALA A 230 -9.60 11.11 4.82
CA ALA A 230 -9.37 9.73 5.21
C ALA A 230 -8.09 9.61 6.07
N PRO A 231 -8.10 8.85 7.17
CA PRO A 231 -6.88 8.48 7.88
C PRO A 231 -5.89 7.75 6.96
N GLN A 232 -4.60 7.94 7.19
CA GLN A 232 -3.57 7.17 6.47
C GLN A 232 -3.31 5.83 7.15
N PHE A 233 -3.06 4.77 6.39
CA PHE A 233 -2.68 3.46 6.96
C PHE A 233 -1.45 3.53 7.89
N SER A 234 -0.48 4.40 7.56
CA SER A 234 0.70 4.62 8.40
C SER A 234 0.42 5.31 9.74
N ALA A 235 -0.81 5.83 9.95
CA ALA A 235 -1.23 6.52 11.16
C ALA A 235 -2.15 5.67 12.06
N ILE A 236 -2.46 4.43 11.68
CA ILE A 236 -3.29 3.51 12.46
C ILE A 236 -2.51 2.26 12.84
N ASP A 237 -2.94 1.57 13.88
CA ASP A 237 -2.41 0.26 14.24
C ASP A 237 -2.97 -0.87 13.37
N TYR A 238 -2.31 -2.03 13.42
CA TYR A 238 -2.67 -3.20 12.63
C TYR A 238 -4.07 -3.74 12.94
N ALA A 239 -4.44 -3.79 14.23
CA ALA A 239 -5.76 -4.24 14.65
C ALA A 239 -6.88 -3.31 14.14
N ALA A 240 -6.64 -2.01 14.11
CA ALA A 240 -7.54 -1.03 13.52
C ALA A 240 -7.73 -1.28 12.02
N TRP A 241 -6.66 -1.56 11.28
CA TRP A 241 -6.76 -1.91 9.85
C TRP A 241 -7.57 -3.20 9.65
N ALA A 242 -7.30 -4.27 10.41
CA ALA A 242 -8.07 -5.51 10.36
C ALA A 242 -9.56 -5.28 10.64
N ARG A 243 -9.90 -4.50 11.67
CA ARG A 243 -11.28 -4.13 11.99
C ARG A 243 -11.96 -3.33 10.87
N TRP A 244 -11.22 -2.48 10.14
CA TRP A 244 -11.79 -1.77 8.99
C TRP A 244 -12.12 -2.69 7.82
N GLN A 245 -11.32 -3.71 7.56
CA GLN A 245 -11.63 -4.73 6.56
C GLN A 245 -12.95 -5.46 6.90
N VAL A 246 -13.11 -5.89 8.16
CA VAL A 246 -14.35 -6.55 8.63
C VAL A 246 -15.56 -5.62 8.53
N ARG A 247 -15.44 -4.37 9.01
CA ARG A 247 -16.53 -3.37 8.92
C ARG A 247 -16.96 -3.11 7.48
N LEU A 248 -16.00 -2.97 6.56
CA LEU A 248 -16.31 -2.81 5.14
C LEU A 248 -17.03 -4.04 4.59
N GLY A 249 -16.54 -5.25 4.91
CA GLY A 249 -17.18 -6.50 4.52
C GLY A 249 -18.63 -6.58 5.00
N TRP A 250 -18.92 -6.19 6.25
CA TRP A 250 -20.28 -6.14 6.77
C TRP A 250 -21.17 -5.15 6.02
N ILE A 251 -20.67 -3.97 5.67
CA ILE A 251 -21.40 -2.96 4.87
C ILE A 251 -21.72 -3.51 3.48
N ILE A 252 -20.73 -4.09 2.78
CA ILE A 252 -20.91 -4.64 1.44
C ILE A 252 -21.94 -5.77 1.47
N ARG A 253 -21.82 -6.70 2.41
CA ARG A 253 -22.78 -7.80 2.56
C ARG A 253 -24.19 -7.31 2.84
N ALA A 254 -24.36 -6.40 3.81
CA ALA A 254 -25.67 -5.87 4.17
C ALA A 254 -26.33 -5.11 3.00
N LEU A 255 -25.55 -4.43 2.18
CA LEU A 255 -26.02 -3.82 0.94
C LEU A 255 -26.48 -4.88 -0.07
N LEU A 256 -25.64 -5.87 -0.37
CA LEU A 256 -25.92 -6.90 -1.39
C LEU A 256 -26.99 -7.92 -0.97
N GLU A 257 -27.22 -8.11 0.32
CA GLU A 257 -28.35 -8.89 0.87
C GLU A 257 -29.70 -8.18 0.59
N ARG A 258 -29.68 -6.86 0.37
CA ARG A 258 -30.88 -6.02 0.12
C ARG A 258 -31.05 -5.62 -1.35
N THR A 259 -30.09 -5.95 -2.23
CA THR A 259 -30.13 -5.58 -3.65
C THR A 259 -29.90 -6.79 -4.54
N GLY A 260 -30.32 -6.70 -5.81
CA GLY A 260 -30.04 -7.68 -6.86
C GLY A 260 -28.68 -7.49 -7.55
N TRP A 261 -27.82 -6.60 -7.05
CA TRP A 261 -26.59 -6.22 -7.78
C TRP A 261 -25.60 -7.36 -7.88
N PHE A 262 -24.87 -7.37 -8.99
CA PHE A 262 -23.87 -8.37 -9.35
C PHE A 262 -24.43 -9.79 -9.40
N ALA A 263 -25.75 -9.98 -9.59
CA ALA A 263 -26.38 -11.31 -9.57
C ALA A 263 -25.71 -12.30 -10.53
N GLU A 264 -25.22 -11.84 -11.68
CA GLU A 264 -24.50 -12.66 -12.67
C GLU A 264 -23.17 -13.23 -12.15
N GLN A 265 -22.62 -12.65 -11.08
CA GLN A 265 -21.37 -13.11 -10.45
C GLN A 265 -21.60 -14.33 -9.53
N GLY A 266 -22.86 -14.67 -9.25
CA GLY A 266 -23.23 -15.87 -8.49
C GLY A 266 -23.56 -15.60 -7.02
N ALA A 267 -23.04 -16.43 -6.13
CA ALA A 267 -23.35 -16.37 -4.69
C ALA A 267 -22.83 -15.08 -4.04
N LEU A 268 -23.36 -14.75 -2.85
CA LEU A 268 -23.05 -13.52 -2.12
C LEU A 268 -21.53 -13.22 -2.00
N PRO A 269 -20.64 -14.18 -1.66
CA PRO A 269 -19.20 -13.90 -1.61
C PRO A 269 -18.61 -13.43 -2.94
N ALA A 270 -19.02 -14.02 -4.06
CA ALA A 270 -18.57 -13.61 -5.40
C ALA A 270 -19.09 -12.20 -5.75
N ARG A 271 -20.34 -11.90 -5.35
CA ARG A 271 -20.92 -10.56 -5.48
C ARG A 271 -20.16 -9.52 -4.64
N CYS A 272 -19.71 -9.88 -3.44
CA CYS A 272 -18.87 -9.02 -2.60
C CYS A 272 -17.54 -8.69 -3.28
N HIS A 273 -16.87 -9.67 -3.89
CA HIS A 273 -15.61 -9.42 -4.61
C HIS A 273 -15.81 -8.61 -5.90
N ALA A 274 -16.94 -8.76 -6.58
CA ALA A 274 -17.29 -7.89 -7.70
C ALA A 274 -17.48 -6.43 -7.26
N PHE A 275 -18.16 -6.22 -6.12
CA PHE A 275 -18.31 -4.89 -5.52
C PHE A 275 -16.94 -4.29 -5.14
N GLU A 276 -16.08 -5.09 -4.49
CA GLU A 276 -14.70 -4.71 -4.15
C GLU A 276 -13.88 -4.34 -5.38
N ALA A 277 -13.98 -5.11 -6.47
CA ALA A 277 -13.29 -4.84 -7.72
C ALA A 277 -13.73 -3.50 -8.36
N SER A 278 -15.01 -3.15 -8.26
CA SER A 278 -15.50 -1.82 -8.65
C SER A 278 -14.90 -0.72 -7.77
N LEU A 279 -14.82 -0.90 -6.45
CA LEU A 279 -14.14 0.05 -5.55
C LEU A 279 -12.66 0.21 -5.91
N PHE A 280 -11.97 -0.90 -6.19
CA PHE A 280 -10.57 -0.89 -6.59
C PHE A 280 -10.33 -0.06 -7.86
N MET A 281 -11.21 -0.18 -8.86
CA MET A 281 -11.14 0.63 -10.09
C MET A 281 -11.38 2.13 -9.80
N LEU A 282 -12.39 2.47 -9.01
CA LEU A 282 -12.65 3.87 -8.61
C LEU A 282 -11.53 4.48 -7.78
N GLY A 283 -10.89 3.65 -6.94
CA GLY A 283 -9.85 4.05 -6.02
C GLY A 283 -8.51 4.41 -6.67
N TYR A 284 -8.35 4.14 -7.98
CA TYR A 284 -7.17 4.53 -8.73
C TYR A 284 -6.96 6.05 -8.67
N ASP A 285 -8.02 6.83 -8.90
CA ASP A 285 -8.01 8.28 -8.83
C ASP A 285 -9.41 8.84 -8.55
N LEU A 286 -9.60 9.45 -7.38
CA LEU A 286 -10.88 9.95 -6.92
C LEU A 286 -11.46 11.10 -7.76
N ARG A 287 -10.68 11.68 -8.68
CA ARG A 287 -11.23 12.61 -9.69
C ARG A 287 -12.27 11.95 -10.60
N CYS A 288 -12.31 10.62 -10.65
CA CYS A 288 -13.33 9.89 -11.41
C CYS A 288 -14.76 10.17 -10.93
N PHE A 289 -14.94 10.62 -9.68
CA PHE A 289 -16.25 11.00 -9.12
C PHE A 289 -16.76 12.35 -9.65
N GLY A 290 -15.96 13.11 -10.40
CA GLY A 290 -16.37 14.39 -10.99
C GLY A 290 -16.60 15.51 -9.97
N VAL A 291 -16.08 15.37 -8.75
CA VAL A 291 -16.21 16.36 -7.67
C VAL A 291 -15.13 17.43 -7.79
N THR A 292 -15.49 18.67 -7.45
CA THR A 292 -14.58 19.81 -7.46
C THR A 292 -13.48 19.67 -6.39
N LEU A 293 -12.24 19.94 -6.77
CA LEU A 293 -11.12 20.02 -5.83
C LEU A 293 -11.28 21.21 -4.88
N ALA A 294 -10.80 21.07 -3.64
CA ALA A 294 -10.65 22.22 -2.77
C ALA A 294 -9.53 23.10 -3.35
N THR A 295 -9.86 24.23 -3.99
CA THR A 295 -8.84 25.24 -4.30
C THR A 295 -8.24 25.72 -2.98
N ASP A 296 -6.92 25.74 -2.89
CA ASP A 296 -6.18 26.00 -1.67
C ASP A 296 -6.75 27.20 -0.87
N PRO A 297 -7.29 27.01 0.36
CA PRO A 297 -7.85 28.11 1.15
C PRO A 297 -6.81 29.19 1.52
N LYS A 298 -5.52 28.94 1.28
CA LYS A 298 -4.43 29.91 1.50
C LYS A 298 -4.14 30.85 0.33
N ALA A 299 -4.79 30.68 -0.83
CA ALA A 299 -4.55 31.54 -2.00
C ALA A 299 -5.43 32.80 -2.07
N ALA A 300 -6.33 33.02 -1.10
CA ALA A 300 -7.15 34.23 -1.02
C ALA A 300 -6.47 35.34 -0.19
N VAL A 301 -5.29 35.78 -0.63
CA VAL A 301 -4.70 37.07 -0.24
C VAL A 301 -4.38 37.81 -1.55
N PRO A 302 -4.79 39.08 -1.72
CA PRO A 302 -4.59 39.78 -2.98
C PRO A 302 -3.11 39.98 -3.29
N GLU A 303 -2.80 39.89 -4.59
CA GLU A 303 -1.52 40.10 -5.26
C GLU A 303 -0.54 41.07 -4.58
N ILE A 304 0.63 40.55 -4.18
CA ILE A 304 1.93 41.23 -4.38
C ILE A 304 2.97 40.14 -4.72
N ASP A 305 3.52 40.24 -5.94
CA ASP A 305 4.77 39.66 -6.47
C ASP A 305 5.28 38.32 -5.90
N ALA A 306 5.15 37.26 -6.71
CA ALA A 306 6.29 36.70 -7.46
C ALA A 306 5.97 35.30 -7.97
N GLN A 307 6.23 35.10 -9.26
CA GLN A 307 6.20 33.82 -9.98
C GLN A 307 6.92 32.70 -9.20
N LYS A 308 6.15 31.75 -8.66
CA LYS A 308 6.57 30.36 -8.50
C LYS A 308 5.42 29.48 -8.96
N SER A 309 5.50 28.99 -10.19
CA SER A 309 4.67 27.86 -10.59
C SER A 309 5.11 26.67 -9.74
N GLU A 310 4.34 26.34 -8.70
CA GLU A 310 4.39 25.03 -8.08
C GLU A 310 3.95 24.02 -9.16
N ARG A 311 4.93 23.43 -9.84
CA ARG A 311 4.68 22.26 -10.68
C ARG A 311 4.40 21.11 -9.73
N ASP A 312 3.26 20.45 -9.93
CA ASP A 312 2.81 19.26 -9.20
C ASP A 312 3.97 18.28 -8.97
N ALA A 313 4.51 18.26 -7.75
CA ALA A 313 5.58 17.34 -7.39
C ALA A 313 5.02 15.92 -7.37
N THR A 314 5.56 15.01 -8.18
CA THR A 314 5.28 13.59 -7.97
C THR A 314 5.90 13.16 -6.64
N GLY A 315 5.13 12.39 -5.85
CA GLY A 315 5.40 12.15 -4.44
C GLY A 315 6.64 11.33 -4.07
N TRP A 316 7.71 11.25 -4.89
CA TRP A 316 8.87 10.41 -4.60
C TRP A 316 9.90 11.03 -3.63
N VAL A 317 9.75 12.29 -3.27
CA VAL A 317 10.69 12.96 -2.36
C VAL A 317 10.69 12.25 -0.99
N PRO A 318 11.83 11.72 -0.52
CA PRO A 318 11.91 11.00 0.73
C PRO A 318 12.13 11.95 1.92
N THR A 319 12.12 11.40 3.13
CA THR A 319 12.80 12.07 4.25
C THR A 319 14.30 11.85 4.13
N GLY A 320 15.08 12.93 4.11
CA GLY A 320 16.55 12.86 4.01
C GLY A 320 17.15 12.09 5.18
N HIS A 321 17.98 11.08 4.89
CA HIS A 321 18.59 10.24 5.92
C HIS A 321 19.95 9.65 5.49
N PRO A 322 20.91 9.52 6.41
CA PRO A 322 22.21 8.90 6.16
C PRO A 322 22.12 7.37 6.30
N PHE A 323 21.49 6.72 5.31
CA PHE A 323 21.08 5.31 5.30
C PHE A 323 22.09 4.32 5.92
N SER A 324 23.29 4.20 5.35
CA SER A 324 24.29 3.23 5.81
C SER A 324 24.72 3.44 7.27
N GLN A 325 24.76 4.69 7.74
CA GLN A 325 25.09 4.97 9.14
C GLN A 325 23.94 4.60 10.05
N VAL A 326 22.70 4.94 9.68
CA VAL A 326 21.51 4.62 10.49
C VAL A 326 21.35 3.10 10.63
N LEU A 327 21.66 2.32 9.59
CA LEU A 327 21.70 0.86 9.65
C LEU A 327 22.70 0.34 10.70
N LYS A 328 23.92 0.89 10.74
CA LYS A 328 24.94 0.52 11.73
C LYS A 328 24.49 0.85 13.14
N ASP A 329 23.91 2.04 13.32
CA ASP A 329 23.36 2.46 14.62
C ASP A 329 22.24 1.54 15.07
N TYR A 330 21.36 1.14 14.15
CA TYR A 330 20.28 0.21 14.46
C TYR A 330 20.79 -1.18 14.84
N LEU A 331 21.82 -1.69 14.16
CA LEU A 331 22.47 -2.93 14.57
C LEU A 331 23.11 -2.82 15.96
N ALA A 332 23.73 -1.68 16.28
CA ALA A 332 24.27 -1.43 17.62
C ALA A 332 23.17 -1.40 18.68
N PHE A 333 22.06 -0.71 18.41
CA PHE A 333 20.86 -0.71 19.23
C PHE A 333 20.29 -2.12 19.44
N ARG A 334 20.20 -2.92 18.38
CA ARG A 334 19.72 -4.31 18.48
C ARG A 334 20.64 -5.19 19.32
N ARG A 335 21.95 -4.92 19.30
CA ARG A 335 22.94 -5.60 20.15
C ARG A 335 22.93 -5.14 21.61
N SER A 336 22.35 -3.97 21.93
CA SER A 336 22.24 -3.51 23.33
C SER A 336 21.14 -4.23 24.13
N GLY A 337 20.31 -5.05 23.47
CA GLY A 337 19.20 -5.78 24.11
C GLY A 337 17.98 -4.90 24.44
N SER A 338 17.93 -3.68 23.92
CA SER A 338 16.76 -2.80 24.05
C SER A 338 15.55 -3.36 23.30
N LEU A 339 14.35 -2.96 23.72
CA LEU A 339 13.10 -3.37 23.06
C LEU A 339 13.11 -2.94 21.59
N ASP A 340 12.89 -3.89 20.68
CA ASP A 340 13.00 -3.65 19.24
C ASP A 340 11.75 -2.98 18.67
N ASP A 341 11.64 -1.68 18.91
CA ASP A 341 10.58 -0.85 18.37
C ASP A 341 11.09 0.53 17.97
N LYS A 342 10.28 1.24 17.16
CA LYS A 342 10.60 2.57 16.64
C LYS A 342 10.80 3.61 17.75
N ALA A 343 9.99 3.59 18.80
CA ALA A 343 10.06 4.59 19.87
C ALA A 343 11.35 4.41 20.70
N SER A 344 11.68 3.17 21.03
CA SER A 344 12.90 2.77 21.72
C SER A 344 14.14 3.10 20.89
N PHE A 345 14.13 2.84 19.58
CA PHE A 345 15.25 3.21 18.72
C PHE A 345 15.43 4.73 18.59
N VAL A 346 14.34 5.48 18.47
CA VAL A 346 14.39 6.96 18.47
C VAL A 346 14.97 7.48 19.79
N ALA A 347 14.57 6.93 20.93
CA ALA A 347 15.13 7.30 22.24
C ALA A 347 16.63 6.95 22.34
N TRP A 348 17.03 5.80 21.80
CA TRP A 348 18.44 5.38 21.74
C TRP A 348 19.28 6.35 20.89
N LEU A 349 18.80 6.77 19.72
CA LEU A 349 19.50 7.74 18.87
C LEU A 349 19.71 9.11 19.55
N LEU A 350 18.79 9.52 20.42
CA LEU A 350 18.90 10.79 21.17
C LEU A 350 19.93 10.71 22.30
N THR A 351 20.16 9.52 22.85
CA THR A 351 21.10 9.28 23.96
C THR A 351 22.48 8.80 23.51
N ASN A 352 22.61 8.40 22.24
CA ASN A 352 23.85 7.96 21.61
C ASN A 352 24.18 8.86 20.39
N PRO A 353 24.49 10.14 20.61
CA PRO A 353 24.71 11.09 19.52
C PRO A 353 25.96 10.71 18.70
N ARG A 354 25.83 10.84 17.38
CA ARG A 354 26.86 10.46 16.40
C ARG A 354 28.09 11.39 16.41
N ASN A 355 27.84 12.66 16.67
CA ASN A 355 28.79 13.77 16.66
C ASN A 355 28.50 14.67 17.89
N GLU A 356 29.31 15.71 18.11
CA GLU A 356 29.12 16.68 19.21
C GLU A 356 27.74 17.36 19.21
N ASN A 357 27.01 17.34 18.09
CA ASN A 357 25.66 17.88 17.99
C ASN A 357 24.59 16.79 18.21
N PRO A 358 23.75 16.89 19.26
CA PRO A 358 22.66 15.96 19.50
C PRO A 358 21.59 16.05 18.41
N LEU A 359 21.05 14.89 18.03
CA LEU A 359 19.93 14.83 17.08
C LEU A 359 18.67 15.43 17.71
N THR A 360 17.85 16.12 16.91
CA THR A 360 16.50 16.46 17.34
C THR A 360 15.61 15.22 17.25
N ARG A 361 14.54 15.17 18.05
CA ARG A 361 13.55 14.08 18.00
C ARG A 361 12.94 13.93 16.61
N ALA A 362 12.65 15.04 15.93
CA ALA A 362 12.12 15.04 14.57
C ALA A 362 13.09 14.39 13.57
N THR A 363 14.39 14.72 13.65
CA THR A 363 15.41 14.10 12.79
C THR A 363 15.56 12.60 13.07
N ALA A 364 15.58 12.19 14.34
CA ALA A 364 15.65 10.78 14.73
C ALA A 364 14.43 9.98 14.24
N GLN A 365 13.22 10.57 14.33
CA GLN A 365 12.01 9.98 13.75
C GLN A 365 12.11 9.87 12.22
N GLY A 366 12.64 10.90 11.55
CA GLY A 366 12.84 10.91 10.11
C GLY A 366 13.83 9.84 9.63
N TYR A 367 14.86 9.52 10.41
CA TYR A 367 15.80 8.45 10.11
C TYR A 367 15.16 7.05 10.10
N CYS A 368 14.02 6.87 10.78
CA CYS A 368 13.28 5.62 10.74
C CYS A 368 12.43 5.45 9.47
N PHE A 369 12.45 6.42 8.53
CA PHE A 369 11.68 6.34 7.27
C PHE A 369 11.97 5.06 6.50
N ALA A 370 13.25 4.75 6.25
CA ALA A 370 13.65 3.55 5.51
C ALA A 370 13.34 2.24 6.24
N PHE A 371 13.02 2.30 7.53
CA PHE A 371 12.79 1.12 8.36
C PHE A 371 11.31 0.76 8.44
N SER A 372 10.45 1.62 7.89
CA SER A 372 9.02 1.40 7.85
C SER A 372 8.66 0.18 7.01
N ILE A 373 7.45 -0.30 7.23
CA ILE A 373 6.81 -1.38 6.47
C ILE A 373 6.68 -1.07 4.97
N GLU A 374 6.63 0.21 4.61
CA GLU A 374 6.52 0.69 3.23
C GLU A 374 7.88 0.68 2.52
N GLU A 375 8.99 0.56 3.26
CA GLU A 375 10.37 0.61 2.74
C GLU A 375 11.09 -0.74 2.88
N PHE A 376 11.94 -0.93 3.90
CA PHE A 376 12.70 -2.17 4.10
C PHE A 376 12.19 -3.04 5.27
N ASP A 377 11.24 -2.55 6.07
CA ASP A 377 10.62 -3.29 7.19
C ASP A 377 11.66 -3.95 8.11
N LEU A 378 12.48 -3.11 8.77
CA LEU A 378 13.68 -3.58 9.48
C LEU A 378 13.42 -3.94 10.95
N PHE A 379 12.36 -3.41 11.55
CA PHE A 379 12.00 -3.73 12.93
C PHE A 379 11.58 -5.20 13.05
N GLY A 380 12.05 -5.89 14.09
CA GLY A 380 11.76 -7.30 14.33
C GLY A 380 12.58 -8.29 13.49
N ARG A 381 13.49 -7.82 12.63
CA ARG A 381 14.34 -8.71 11.81
C ARG A 381 15.30 -9.52 12.67
N PRO A 382 15.58 -10.80 12.35
CA PRO A 382 16.63 -11.58 13.01
C PRO A 382 17.98 -10.85 12.94
N LEU A 383 18.79 -10.96 14.00
CA LEU A 383 20.08 -10.26 14.07
C LEU A 383 21.02 -10.63 12.90
N ALA A 384 21.05 -11.91 12.52
CA ALA A 384 21.85 -12.40 11.40
C ALA A 384 21.40 -11.81 10.04
N GLU A 385 20.10 -11.58 9.83
CA GLU A 385 19.62 -10.89 8.64
C GLU A 385 20.03 -9.41 8.67
N LEU A 386 19.89 -8.76 9.82
CA LEU A 386 20.29 -7.37 9.98
C LEU A 386 21.78 -7.16 9.72
N GLU A 387 22.64 -8.09 10.15
CA GLU A 387 24.07 -8.08 9.87
C GLU A 387 24.37 -8.14 8.36
N ARG A 388 23.67 -9.00 7.61
CA ARG A 388 23.76 -9.05 6.14
C ARG A 388 23.32 -7.74 5.50
N ILE A 389 22.19 -7.17 5.97
CA ILE A 389 21.67 -5.88 5.47
C ILE A 389 22.69 -4.75 5.71
N VAL A 390 23.31 -4.71 6.89
CA VAL A 390 24.34 -3.71 7.24
C VAL A 390 25.63 -3.90 6.45
N ALA A 391 26.02 -5.14 6.14
CA ALA A 391 27.17 -5.43 5.29
C ALA A 391 26.97 -4.91 3.84
N GLY A 392 25.71 -4.85 3.39
CA GLY A 392 25.34 -4.28 2.10
C GLY A 392 25.63 -5.21 0.92
N GLY A 393 25.80 -4.61 -0.27
CA GLY A 393 25.95 -5.34 -1.53
C GLY A 393 24.71 -6.15 -1.94
N LYS A 394 24.89 -7.07 -2.89
CA LYS A 394 23.81 -7.93 -3.41
C LYS A 394 23.19 -8.79 -2.32
N ASP A 395 24.01 -9.37 -1.44
CA ASP A 395 23.54 -10.21 -0.35
C ASP A 395 22.71 -9.42 0.66
N GLY A 396 23.18 -8.24 1.06
CA GLY A 396 22.43 -7.34 1.93
C GLY A 396 21.11 -6.87 1.31
N LEU A 397 21.07 -6.64 0.00
CA LEU A 397 19.83 -6.30 -0.72
C LEU A 397 18.84 -7.47 -0.71
N CYS A 398 19.32 -8.69 -0.94
CA CYS A 398 18.52 -9.91 -0.87
C CYS A 398 17.91 -10.09 0.53
N ALA A 399 18.73 -9.92 1.58
CA ALA A 399 18.28 -9.96 2.97
C ALA A 399 17.24 -8.86 3.29
N ALA A 400 17.47 -7.61 2.85
CA ALA A 400 16.53 -6.50 3.07
C ALA A 400 15.17 -6.77 2.42
N LEU A 401 15.20 -7.39 1.24
CA LEU A 401 14.01 -7.76 0.47
C LEU A 401 13.39 -9.11 0.88
N ALA A 402 13.92 -9.77 1.91
CA ALA A 402 13.52 -11.11 2.37
C ALA A 402 13.44 -12.12 1.23
N SER A 403 14.46 -12.16 0.38
CA SER A 403 14.55 -13.06 -0.77
C SER A 403 15.93 -13.68 -0.83
N GLU A 404 16.02 -14.97 -1.14
CA GLU A 404 17.31 -15.65 -1.37
C GLU A 404 17.90 -15.33 -2.74
N THR A 405 17.04 -15.07 -3.72
CA THR A 405 17.43 -14.67 -5.08
C THR A 405 16.91 -13.29 -5.40
N LEU A 406 17.76 -12.47 -6.03
CA LEU A 406 17.35 -11.12 -6.42
C LEU A 406 16.41 -11.19 -7.63
N GLU A 407 15.12 -11.05 -7.38
CA GLU A 407 14.12 -10.85 -8.43
C GLU A 407 14.20 -9.43 -8.99
N GLN A 408 13.73 -9.27 -10.23
CA GLN A 408 13.63 -7.95 -10.85
C GLN A 408 12.70 -7.05 -10.04
N PHE A 409 13.15 -5.83 -9.75
CA PHE A 409 12.34 -4.82 -9.10
C PHE A 409 11.11 -4.51 -9.95
N THR A 410 9.98 -4.32 -9.26
CA THR A 410 8.70 -4.01 -9.89
C THR A 410 8.10 -2.87 -9.08
N VAL A 411 8.09 -1.66 -9.66
CA VAL A 411 7.43 -0.51 -9.04
C VAL A 411 5.94 -0.77 -8.92
N GLY A 412 5.38 -0.72 -7.71
CA GLY A 412 3.95 -0.85 -7.46
C GLY A 412 3.13 0.37 -7.91
N ASP A 413 1.83 0.32 -7.63
CA ASP A 413 0.91 1.46 -7.82
C ASP A 413 0.76 2.33 -6.55
N GLU A 414 1.25 1.83 -5.42
CA GLU A 414 1.32 2.55 -4.15
C GLU A 414 2.65 3.29 -4.01
N ARG A 415 2.67 4.33 -3.17
CA ARG A 415 3.88 5.07 -2.80
C ARG A 415 4.71 4.28 -1.75
N VAL A 416 5.29 3.17 -2.20
CA VAL A 416 6.13 2.27 -1.39
C VAL A 416 7.49 2.05 -2.07
N SER A 417 8.47 1.57 -1.30
CA SER A 417 9.85 1.35 -1.75
C SER A 417 10.49 2.60 -2.33
N VAL A 418 10.17 3.78 -1.76
CA VAL A 418 10.70 5.07 -2.20
C VAL A 418 12.22 5.07 -2.21
N CYS A 419 12.86 4.45 -1.22
CA CYS A 419 14.32 4.35 -1.17
C CYS A 419 14.90 3.68 -2.42
N LEU A 420 14.27 2.61 -2.94
CA LEU A 420 14.73 1.91 -4.15
C LEU A 420 14.34 2.66 -5.43
N VAL A 421 13.18 3.32 -5.44
CA VAL A 421 12.78 4.22 -6.54
C VAL A 421 13.78 5.37 -6.68
N ASP A 422 14.23 5.94 -5.57
CA ASP A 422 15.23 7.01 -5.56
C ASP A 422 16.58 6.53 -6.10
N VAL A 423 16.97 5.28 -5.84
CA VAL A 423 18.16 4.67 -6.48
C VAL A 423 17.98 4.64 -8.00
N LEU A 424 16.83 4.18 -8.50
CA LEU A 424 16.54 4.12 -9.93
C LEU A 424 16.59 5.50 -10.59
N ILE A 425 15.91 6.50 -10.00
CA ILE A 425 15.90 7.88 -10.48
C ILE A 425 17.33 8.45 -10.52
N THR A 426 18.07 8.27 -9.42
CA THR A 426 19.44 8.77 -9.28
C THR A 426 20.35 8.12 -10.31
N GLY A 427 20.33 6.79 -10.44
CA GLY A 427 21.16 6.07 -11.41
C GLY A 427 20.87 6.50 -12.85
N ASN A 428 19.59 6.73 -13.19
CA ASN A 428 19.21 7.24 -14.50
C ASN A 428 19.67 8.68 -14.74
N ALA A 429 19.60 9.55 -13.71
CA ALA A 429 20.11 10.92 -13.80
C ALA A 429 21.63 10.94 -14.03
N TYR A 430 22.38 10.11 -13.29
CA TYR A 430 23.84 9.99 -13.42
C TYR A 430 24.28 9.38 -14.76
N ARG A 431 23.49 8.45 -15.32
CA ARG A 431 23.75 7.92 -16.67
C ARG A 431 23.56 8.97 -17.76
N ARG A 432 22.62 9.91 -17.58
CA ARG A 432 22.24 10.90 -18.60
C ARG A 432 23.06 12.17 -18.56
N ALA A 433 23.56 12.57 -17.40
CA ALA A 433 24.17 13.88 -17.20
C ALA A 433 25.47 13.81 -16.38
N THR A 434 26.43 14.65 -16.76
CA THR A 434 27.74 14.74 -16.12
C THR A 434 27.77 15.80 -15.03
N THR A 435 26.91 16.82 -15.10
CA THR A 435 26.84 17.90 -14.11
C THR A 435 25.66 17.76 -13.14
N ASP A 436 25.81 18.26 -11.92
CA ASP A 436 24.74 18.21 -10.90
C ASP A 436 23.52 19.07 -11.26
N LYS A 437 23.72 20.15 -12.02
CA LYS A 437 22.63 21.01 -12.51
C LYS A 437 21.75 20.24 -13.50
N GLU A 438 22.34 19.63 -14.52
CA GLU A 438 21.60 18.85 -15.52
C GLU A 438 20.87 17.66 -14.90
N ARG A 439 21.46 16.98 -13.90
CA ARG A 439 20.79 15.91 -13.15
C ARG A 439 19.56 16.41 -12.41
N THR A 440 19.68 17.57 -11.76
CA THR A 440 18.57 18.22 -11.06
C THR A 440 17.47 18.63 -12.04
N ASP A 441 17.84 19.25 -13.16
CA ASP A 441 16.92 19.69 -14.21
C ASP A 441 16.16 18.50 -14.82
N TYR A 442 16.83 17.36 -15.01
CA TYR A 442 16.19 16.11 -15.43
C TYR A 442 15.14 15.64 -14.41
N ILE A 443 15.46 15.60 -13.11
CA ILE A 443 14.53 15.15 -12.06
C ILE A 443 13.32 16.07 -11.97
N LEU A 444 13.53 17.38 -12.06
CA LEU A 444 12.46 18.38 -12.03
C LEU A 444 11.57 18.31 -13.29
N SER A 445 12.17 18.18 -14.47
CA SER A 445 11.42 18.11 -15.74
C SER A 445 10.61 16.82 -15.88
N ALA A 446 11.11 15.71 -15.32
CA ALA A 446 10.35 14.46 -15.20
C ALA A 446 9.29 14.49 -14.08
N GLY A 447 9.22 15.57 -13.30
CA GLY A 447 8.26 15.75 -12.22
C GLY A 447 8.55 14.96 -10.94
N TYR A 448 9.71 14.29 -10.83
CA TYR A 448 10.08 13.46 -9.66
C TYR A 448 10.27 14.27 -8.37
N ALA A 449 10.43 15.58 -8.47
CA ALA A 449 10.49 16.51 -7.35
C ALA A 449 9.91 17.87 -7.76
N GLY A 450 9.33 18.60 -6.80
CA GLY A 450 8.77 19.94 -7.05
C GLY A 450 9.76 21.09 -6.92
N THR A 451 10.89 20.87 -6.22
CA THR A 451 11.90 21.91 -5.97
C THR A 451 13.30 21.35 -6.09
N GLU A 452 14.28 22.20 -6.39
CA GLU A 452 15.70 21.83 -6.47
C GLU A 452 16.20 21.17 -5.17
N ASN A 453 15.78 21.68 -4.00
CA ASN A 453 16.13 21.08 -2.71
C ASN A 453 15.55 19.67 -2.56
N SER A 454 14.32 19.45 -3.03
CA SER A 454 13.70 18.13 -3.01
C SER A 454 14.40 17.16 -3.96
N ALA A 455 14.75 17.61 -5.16
CA ALA A 455 15.52 16.83 -6.13
C ALA A 455 16.90 16.43 -5.58
N ARG A 456 17.59 17.36 -4.89
CA ARG A 456 18.86 17.08 -4.21
C ARG A 456 18.71 16.08 -3.07
N THR A 457 17.63 16.18 -2.29
CA THR A 457 17.34 15.24 -1.19
C THR A 457 17.11 13.83 -1.72
N LEU A 458 16.30 13.70 -2.78
CA LEU A 458 16.07 12.45 -3.50
C LEU A 458 17.38 11.85 -4.01
N MET A 459 18.20 12.65 -4.72
CA MET A 459 19.50 12.17 -5.21
C MET A 459 20.44 11.76 -4.07
N ALA A 460 20.48 12.53 -2.97
CA ALA A 460 21.31 12.20 -1.83
C ALA A 460 20.92 10.84 -1.25
N LEU A 461 19.62 10.56 -1.11
CA LEU A 461 19.15 9.27 -0.66
C LEU A 461 19.48 8.14 -1.65
N GLY A 462 19.11 8.31 -2.92
CA GLY A 462 19.37 7.28 -3.94
C GLY A 462 20.85 6.94 -4.07
N ARG A 463 21.74 7.92 -3.90
CA ARG A 463 23.21 7.69 -3.83
C ARG A 463 23.59 6.84 -2.62
N ASN A 464 23.07 7.13 -1.44
CA ASN A 464 23.39 6.41 -0.21
C ASN A 464 22.92 4.94 -0.27
N VAL A 465 21.64 4.73 -0.59
CA VAL A 465 21.05 3.39 -0.69
C VAL A 465 21.68 2.61 -1.84
N GLY A 466 21.85 3.25 -3.00
CA GLY A 466 22.41 2.62 -4.20
C GLY A 466 23.84 2.15 -4.00
N LYS A 467 24.69 2.98 -3.39
CA LYS A 467 26.06 2.60 -3.03
C LYS A 467 26.08 1.48 -2.00
N HIS A 468 25.26 1.59 -0.95
CA HIS A 468 25.19 0.60 0.12
C HIS A 468 24.93 -0.81 -0.40
N PHE A 469 23.96 -0.95 -1.32
CA PHE A 469 23.61 -2.24 -1.91
C PHE A 469 24.39 -2.58 -3.18
N GLY A 470 25.36 -1.77 -3.60
CA GLY A 470 26.17 -2.02 -4.81
C GLY A 470 25.40 -1.87 -6.13
N LEU A 471 24.24 -1.19 -6.11
CA LEU A 471 23.49 -0.81 -7.30
C LEU A 471 24.16 0.39 -8.01
N LEU A 472 24.82 1.27 -7.25
CA LEU A 472 25.61 2.38 -7.79
C LEU A 472 27.07 2.24 -7.35
N ASP A 473 28.00 2.61 -8.23
CA ASP A 473 29.44 2.57 -7.93
C ASP A 473 29.91 3.77 -7.09
N ALA A 474 31.23 3.88 -6.88
CA ALA A 474 31.83 4.98 -6.13
C ALA A 474 31.58 6.37 -6.76
N GLN A 475 31.34 6.44 -8.07
CA GLN A 475 31.02 7.63 -8.85
C GLN A 475 29.50 7.82 -9.03
N HIS A 476 28.69 6.96 -8.40
CA HIS A 476 27.23 6.93 -8.47
C HIS A 476 26.66 6.49 -9.84
N LEU A 477 27.48 5.89 -10.69
CA LEU A 477 27.03 5.33 -11.96
C LEU A 477 26.37 3.96 -11.73
N PRO A 478 25.35 3.61 -12.53
CA PRO A 478 24.72 2.29 -12.50
C PRO A 478 25.70 1.13 -12.69
N THR A 479 25.64 0.12 -11.82
CA THR A 479 26.41 -1.12 -11.95
C THR A 479 25.67 -2.17 -12.78
N THR A 480 26.33 -3.28 -13.10
CA THR A 480 25.66 -4.46 -13.70
C THR A 480 24.51 -4.97 -12.82
N LEU A 481 24.65 -4.88 -11.49
CA LEU A 481 23.59 -5.27 -10.56
C LEU A 481 22.35 -4.37 -10.70
N PHE A 482 22.55 -3.07 -10.89
CA PHE A 482 21.46 -2.13 -11.16
C PHE A 482 20.72 -2.49 -12.44
N GLU A 483 21.43 -2.79 -13.52
CA GLU A 483 20.81 -3.13 -14.81
C GLU A 483 20.01 -4.43 -14.76
N GLN A 484 20.49 -5.40 -13.97
CA GLN A 484 19.75 -6.64 -13.72
C GLN A 484 18.51 -6.38 -12.85
N PHE A 485 18.68 -5.66 -11.75
CA PHE A 485 17.62 -5.44 -10.77
C PHE A 485 16.50 -4.55 -11.30
N PHE A 486 16.83 -3.45 -11.97
CA PHE A 486 15.84 -2.50 -12.49
C PHE A 486 15.46 -2.75 -13.94
N ARG A 487 15.73 -3.94 -14.50
CA ARG A 487 15.72 -4.20 -15.95
C ARG A 487 14.57 -3.55 -16.72
N GLY A 488 13.33 -4.01 -16.71
CA GLY A 488 12.24 -3.37 -17.47
C GLY A 488 11.54 -2.21 -16.73
N CYS A 489 12.19 -1.54 -15.78
CA CYS A 489 11.51 -0.56 -14.92
C CYS A 489 11.40 0.82 -15.57
N SER A 490 10.17 1.27 -15.79
CA SER A 490 9.83 2.65 -16.10
C SER A 490 9.08 3.31 -14.94
N LEU A 491 9.48 4.52 -14.58
CA LEU A 491 8.76 5.39 -13.65
C LEU A 491 7.77 6.32 -14.35
N ASP A 492 7.88 6.42 -15.67
CA ASP A 492 6.95 7.17 -16.51
C ASP A 492 5.71 6.28 -16.74
N ALA A 493 4.61 6.63 -16.08
CA ALA A 493 3.27 6.08 -16.26
C ALA A 493 2.25 7.22 -16.15
#